data_AF-A0AAN9JBG8-F1
#
_entry.id   AF-A0AAN9JBG8-F1
#
_cell.length_a   1.000
_cell.length_b   1.000
_cell.length_c   1.000
_cell.angle_alpha   90.00
_cell.angle_beta   90.00
_cell.angle_gamma   90.00
#
_symmetry.space_group_name_H-M   'P 1'
#
loop_
_entity.id
_entity.type
_entity.pdbx_description
1 polymer ?
#
loop_
_entity_poly.entity_id
_entity_poly.type
_entity_poly.pdbx_seq_one_letter_code
_entity_poly.pdbx_strand_id
1 'polypeptide(L)'
;MALRAAVLRHVRVAVEAPPKLNPWHPSLRFMSSHAEDHISKDEVIQRVLAVVKDFPKVDPSKVTTDVHFQNDLGLDSLDNVEIVMALEEEFKLEIPDKEADKIDSCHLAIEYISNHPMAS
;
A
#
# COMPACT_ATOMS: atom_id res chain seq x y z
N MET A 1 -0.44 81.73 11.35
CA MET A 1 -1.83 81.50 10.90
C MET A 1 -1.73 80.71 9.60
N ALA A 2 -1.90 79.38 9.62
CA ALA A 2 -3.18 78.70 9.30
C ALA A 2 -3.70 79.16 7.91
N LEU A 3 -4.03 78.37 6.90
CA LEU A 3 -4.45 76.98 6.66
C LEU A 3 -4.70 77.02 5.11
N ARG A 4 -4.37 76.06 4.24
CA ARG A 4 -5.16 74.86 3.89
C ARG A 4 -5.06 74.62 2.36
N ALA A 5 -4.84 73.34 2.00
CA ALA A 5 -5.41 72.61 0.86
C ALA A 5 -5.00 73.07 -0.57
N ALA A 6 -4.88 72.25 -1.60
CA ALA A 6 -5.50 70.96 -1.87
C ALA A 6 -4.77 70.24 -3.03
N VAL A 7 -4.62 68.92 -2.85
CA VAL A 7 -4.81 67.84 -3.84
C VAL A 7 -3.69 67.56 -4.86
N LEU A 8 -3.05 66.43 -4.58
CA LEU A 8 -2.07 65.66 -5.32
C LEU A 8 -2.64 64.98 -6.58
N ARG A 9 -1.93 65.20 -7.69
CA ARG A 9 -1.30 64.19 -8.56
C ARG A 9 -2.08 62.90 -8.90
N HIS A 10 -2.62 62.90 -10.12
CA HIS A 10 -2.50 61.85 -11.15
C HIS A 10 -2.20 60.40 -10.68
N VAL A 11 -3.23 59.64 -10.35
CA VAL A 11 -3.14 58.17 -10.32
C VAL A 11 -3.49 57.67 -11.72
N ARG A 12 -2.48 57.36 -12.54
CA ARG A 12 -2.68 56.54 -13.73
C ARG A 12 -2.75 55.09 -13.29
N VAL A 13 -3.93 54.48 -13.40
CA VAL A 13 -4.12 53.04 -13.27
C VAL A 13 -3.55 52.38 -14.52
N ALA A 14 -2.42 51.69 -14.38
CA ALA A 14 -1.93 50.78 -15.41
C ALA A 14 -2.81 49.52 -15.34
N VAL A 15 -3.67 49.33 -16.34
CA VAL A 15 -4.39 48.07 -16.56
C VAL A 15 -3.40 47.16 -17.30
N GLU A 16 -2.84 46.20 -16.59
CA GLU A 16 -2.02 45.15 -17.18
C GLU A 16 -2.97 44.15 -17.85
N ALA A 17 -2.82 43.99 -19.17
CA ALA A 17 -3.66 43.10 -19.97
C ALA A 17 -3.49 41.63 -19.52
N PRO A 18 -4.56 40.82 -19.55
CA PRO A 18 -4.46 39.41 -19.16
C PRO A 18 -3.56 38.63 -20.14
N PRO A 19 -2.82 37.61 -19.68
CA PRO A 19 -2.00 36.78 -20.55
C PRO A 19 -2.89 36.04 -21.55
N LYS A 20 -2.51 36.12 -22.83
CA LYS A 20 -3.15 35.39 -23.93
C LYS A 20 -3.09 33.89 -23.63
N LEU A 21 -4.26 33.28 -23.35
CA LEU A 21 -4.40 31.83 -23.30
C LEU A 21 -4.02 31.26 -24.67
N ASN A 22 -3.00 30.41 -24.69
CA ASN A 22 -2.57 29.68 -25.87
C ASN A 22 -3.47 28.43 -26.02
N PRO A 23 -4.31 28.28 -27.06
CA PRO A 23 -5.29 27.20 -27.13
C PRO A 23 -4.77 26.06 -27.99
N TRP A 24 -3.69 25.39 -27.57
CA TRP A 24 -3.38 24.02 -28.00
C TRP A 24 -2.13 23.51 -27.30
N HIS A 25 -2.31 22.81 -26.18
CA HIS A 25 -1.46 21.69 -25.85
C HIS A 25 -2.37 20.47 -25.83
N PRO A 26 -2.05 19.40 -26.57
CA PRO A 26 -2.76 18.15 -26.40
C PRO A 26 -2.47 17.70 -24.97
N SER A 27 -3.47 17.87 -24.10
CA SER A 27 -3.54 17.22 -22.81
C SER A 27 -3.70 15.72 -23.05
N LEU A 28 -2.65 15.07 -23.55
CA LEU A 28 -2.39 13.69 -23.16
C LEU A 28 -1.96 13.77 -21.70
N ARG A 29 -2.98 13.82 -20.85
CA ARG A 29 -2.98 13.08 -19.61
C ARG A 29 -2.67 11.65 -20.05
N PHE A 30 -1.38 11.33 -20.18
CA PHE A 30 -0.94 9.95 -20.24
C PHE A 30 -1.47 9.37 -18.94
N MET A 31 -2.56 8.64 -19.12
CA MET A 31 -3.24 7.91 -18.08
C MET A 31 -2.15 7.15 -17.37
N SER A 32 -2.05 7.37 -16.05
CA SER A 32 -1.33 6.48 -15.16
C SER A 32 -1.62 5.08 -15.66
N SER A 33 -0.60 4.40 -16.17
CA SER A 33 -0.73 3.01 -16.48
C SER A 33 -1.34 2.39 -15.24
N HIS A 34 -2.56 1.86 -15.37
CA HIS A 34 -2.96 0.73 -14.57
C HIS A 34 -1.80 -0.25 -14.72
N ALA A 35 -0.86 -0.21 -13.78
CA ALA A 35 -0.07 -1.37 -13.48
C ALA A 35 -1.15 -2.37 -13.13
N GLU A 36 -1.38 -3.32 -14.03
CA GLU A 36 -2.34 -4.36 -13.76
C GLU A 36 -1.88 -4.99 -12.43
N ASP A 37 -2.76 -4.94 -11.42
CA ASP A 37 -2.52 -5.44 -10.06
C ASP A 37 -2.43 -6.97 -10.05
N HIS A 38 -1.52 -7.54 -10.84
CA HIS A 38 -1.14 -8.94 -10.76
C HIS A 38 0.07 -9.03 -9.84
N ILE A 39 -0.21 -9.25 -8.55
CA ILE A 39 0.85 -9.56 -7.60
C ILE A 39 1.55 -10.86 -8.06
N SER A 40 2.85 -10.76 -8.34
CA SER A 40 3.61 -11.91 -8.82
C SER A 40 3.83 -12.90 -7.67
N LYS A 41 3.92 -14.20 -7.96
CA LYS A 41 4.14 -15.23 -6.92
C LYS A 41 5.36 -14.90 -6.04
N ASP A 42 6.43 -14.41 -6.62
CA ASP A 42 7.62 -13.95 -5.90
C ASP A 42 7.31 -12.81 -4.91
N GLU A 43 6.44 -11.88 -5.28
CA GLU A 43 6.04 -10.77 -4.42
C GLU A 43 5.15 -11.24 -3.26
N VAL A 44 4.24 -12.18 -3.52
CA VAL A 44 3.47 -12.86 -2.46
C VAL A 44 4.42 -13.54 -1.48
N ILE A 45 5.40 -14.29 -1.97
CA ILE A 45 6.40 -14.96 -1.13
C ILE A 45 7.14 -13.95 -0.24
N GLN A 46 7.62 -12.85 -0.81
CA GLN A 46 8.35 -11.83 -0.05
C GLN A 46 7.47 -11.19 1.03
N ARG A 47 6.22 -10.85 0.71
CA ARG A 47 5.28 -10.22 1.66
C ARG A 47 4.86 -11.19 2.77
N VAL A 48 4.53 -12.44 2.45
CA VAL A 48 4.23 -13.47 3.47
C VAL A 48 5.42 -13.67 4.40
N LEU A 49 6.62 -13.82 3.85
CA LEU A 49 7.83 -13.97 4.66
C LEU A 49 8.08 -12.74 5.54
N ALA A 50 7.79 -11.53 5.05
CA ALA A 50 7.94 -10.31 5.83
C ALA A 50 6.98 -10.29 7.03
N VAL A 51 5.70 -10.60 6.82
CA VAL A 51 4.69 -10.67 7.90
C VAL A 51 5.08 -11.70 8.95
N VAL A 52 5.49 -12.90 8.52
CA VAL A 52 5.90 -13.95 9.46
C VAL A 52 7.15 -13.53 10.22
N LYS A 53 8.14 -12.90 9.57
CA LYS A 53 9.38 -12.43 10.23
C LYS A 53 9.14 -11.30 11.24
N ASP A 54 8.12 -10.48 11.04
CA ASP A 54 7.76 -9.38 11.95
C ASP A 54 7.03 -9.89 13.20
N PHE A 55 6.53 -11.13 13.17
CA PHE A 55 5.82 -11.72 14.29
C PHE A 55 6.75 -11.88 15.52
N PRO A 56 6.38 -11.33 16.69
CA PRO A 56 7.30 -11.17 17.83
C PRO A 56 7.76 -12.48 18.46
N LYS A 57 7.07 -13.59 18.19
CA LYS A 57 7.37 -14.92 18.74
C LYS A 57 8.25 -15.77 17.83
N VAL A 58 8.62 -15.31 16.63
CA VAL A 58 9.48 -16.06 15.71
C VAL A 58 10.86 -15.44 15.58
N ASP A 59 11.85 -16.27 15.23
CA ASP A 59 13.18 -15.82 14.85
C ASP A 59 13.23 -15.65 13.32
N PRO A 60 13.50 -14.45 12.80
CA PRO A 60 13.50 -14.20 11.36
C PRO A 60 14.55 -15.01 10.59
N SER A 61 15.56 -15.53 11.29
CA SER A 61 16.60 -16.40 10.72
C SER A 61 16.10 -17.83 10.46
N LYS A 62 15.05 -18.25 11.16
CA LYS A 62 14.42 -19.58 11.00
C LYS A 62 13.25 -19.56 10.03
N VAL A 63 12.76 -18.38 9.65
CA VAL A 63 11.64 -18.24 8.72
C VAL A 63 12.10 -18.53 7.30
N THR A 64 11.67 -19.67 6.77
CA THR A 64 11.87 -20.10 5.38
C THR A 64 10.53 -20.32 4.69
N THR A 65 10.53 -20.40 3.36
CA THR A 65 9.31 -20.64 2.57
C THR A 65 8.57 -21.93 2.94
N ASP A 66 9.31 -22.94 3.41
CA ASP A 66 8.78 -24.27 3.73
C ASP A 66 8.74 -24.55 5.24
N VAL A 67 8.82 -23.49 6.07
CA VAL A 67 8.80 -23.65 7.54
C VAL A 67 7.40 -24.02 8.04
N HIS A 68 7.33 -24.95 9.01
CA HIS A 68 6.10 -25.29 9.70
C HIS A 68 5.94 -24.47 10.98
N PHE A 69 4.77 -23.86 11.18
CA PHE A 69 4.54 -22.94 12.32
C PHE A 69 4.68 -23.64 13.67
N GLN A 70 4.03 -24.79 13.84
CA GLN A 70 4.12 -25.57 15.08
C GLN A 70 5.43 -26.36 15.20
N ASN A 71 5.83 -27.11 14.18
CA ASN A 71 6.95 -28.06 14.29
C ASN A 71 8.33 -27.40 14.26
N ASP A 72 8.53 -26.35 13.47
CA ASP A 72 9.85 -25.70 13.30
C ASP A 72 9.99 -24.42 14.13
N LEU A 73 8.94 -23.58 14.15
CA LEU A 73 8.93 -22.33 14.91
C LEU A 73 8.42 -22.50 16.34
N GLY A 74 7.77 -23.62 16.67
CA GLY A 74 7.28 -23.89 18.02
C GLY A 74 6.12 -22.98 18.44
N LEU A 75 5.34 -22.50 17.47
CA LEU A 75 4.18 -21.64 17.71
C LEU A 75 2.99 -22.46 18.21
N ASP A 76 2.15 -21.83 19.04
CA ASP A 76 0.90 -22.43 19.52
C ASP A 76 -0.21 -22.34 18.45
N SER A 77 -1.34 -23.05 18.64
CA SER A 77 -2.48 -22.94 17.72
C SER A 77 -3.09 -21.54 17.70
N LEU A 78 -3.04 -20.80 18.83
CA LEU A 78 -3.47 -19.42 18.88
C LEU A 78 -2.58 -18.50 18.03
N ASP A 79 -1.27 -18.75 18.03
CA ASP A 79 -0.30 -17.97 17.26
C ASP A 79 -0.51 -18.16 15.75
N ASN A 80 -0.93 -19.35 15.32
CA ASN A 80 -1.27 -19.60 13.92
C ASN A 80 -2.45 -18.71 13.47
N VAL A 81 -3.49 -18.60 14.29
CA VAL A 81 -4.64 -17.72 14.02
C VAL A 81 -4.19 -16.25 13.93
N GLU A 82 -3.32 -15.78 14.82
CA GLU A 82 -2.79 -14.41 14.76
C GLU A 82 -2.00 -14.14 13.48
N ILE A 83 -1.17 -15.09 13.02
CA ILE A 83 -0.42 -14.98 11.76
C ILE A 83 -1.37 -14.93 10.56
N VAL A 84 -2.40 -15.80 10.54
CA VAL A 84 -3.40 -15.81 9.47
C VAL A 84 -4.14 -14.47 9.41
N MET A 85 -4.56 -13.92 10.55
CA MET A 85 -5.19 -12.60 10.60
C MET A 85 -4.28 -11.49 10.08
N ALA A 86 -2.98 -11.52 10.39
CA ALA A 86 -2.03 -10.56 9.85
C ALA A 86 -1.88 -10.67 8.32
N LEU A 87 -1.93 -11.89 7.77
CA LEU A 87 -1.94 -12.12 6.33
C LEU A 87 -3.24 -11.65 5.67
N GLU A 88 -4.39 -11.86 6.31
CA GLU A 88 -5.69 -11.34 5.86
C GLU A 88 -5.68 -9.81 5.74
N GLU A 89 -5.16 -9.12 6.77
CA GLU A 89 -5.05 -7.66 6.78
C GLU A 89 -4.05 -7.15 5.72
N GLU A 90 -2.89 -7.80 5.58
CA GLU A 90 -1.83 -7.41 4.63
C GLU A 90 -2.30 -7.53 3.17
N PHE A 91 -3.02 -8.61 2.85
CA PHE A 91 -3.48 -8.89 1.49
C PHE A 91 -4.96 -8.53 1.26
N LYS A 92 -5.64 -7.95 2.27
CA LYS A 92 -7.07 -7.58 2.26
C LYS A 92 -7.98 -8.71 1.77
N LEU A 93 -7.73 -9.92 2.26
CA LEU A 93 -8.47 -11.13 1.91
C LEU A 93 -9.15 -11.71 3.15
N GLU A 94 -10.16 -12.56 2.94
CA GLU A 94 -10.85 -13.27 4.01
C GLU A 94 -10.53 -14.77 3.86
N ILE A 95 -9.80 -15.35 4.82
CA ILE A 95 -9.54 -16.79 4.91
C ILE A 95 -10.59 -17.38 5.85
N PRO A 96 -11.47 -18.29 5.38
CA PRO A 96 -12.41 -18.93 6.27
C PRO A 96 -11.67 -19.80 7.30
N ASP A 97 -12.19 -19.88 8.54
CA ASP A 97 -11.57 -20.64 9.65
C ASP A 97 -11.16 -22.07 9.24
N LYS A 98 -12.01 -22.74 8.42
CA LYS A 98 -11.76 -24.10 7.92
C LYS A 98 -10.52 -24.24 7.03
N GLU A 99 -10.09 -23.16 6.40
CA GLU A 99 -8.89 -23.11 5.57
C GLU A 99 -7.71 -22.60 6.39
N ALA A 100 -7.92 -21.63 7.28
CA ALA A 100 -6.93 -21.21 8.26
C ALA A 100 -6.39 -22.38 9.11
N ASP A 101 -7.27 -23.27 9.58
CA ASP A 101 -6.92 -24.51 10.31
C ASP A 101 -6.07 -25.49 9.50
N LYS A 102 -6.01 -25.36 8.17
CA LYS A 102 -5.18 -26.20 7.29
C LYS A 102 -3.86 -25.53 6.90
N ILE A 103 -3.69 -24.24 7.22
CA ILE A 103 -2.49 -23.48 6.91
C ILE A 103 -1.51 -23.66 8.07
N ASP A 104 -0.79 -24.79 8.05
CA ASP A 104 0.18 -25.13 9.09
C ASP A 104 1.62 -24.72 8.76
N SER A 105 1.85 -24.25 7.53
CA SER A 105 3.16 -23.90 7.00
C SER A 105 3.14 -22.64 6.13
N CYS A 106 4.27 -21.95 6.03
CA CYS A 106 4.44 -20.80 5.15
C CYS A 106 4.13 -21.14 3.68
N HIS A 107 4.50 -22.34 3.24
CA HIS A 107 4.28 -22.78 1.86
C HIS A 107 2.79 -22.80 1.53
N LEU A 108 1.97 -23.37 2.42
CA LEU A 108 0.53 -23.43 2.26
C LEU A 108 -0.11 -22.04 2.26
N ALA A 109 0.36 -21.14 3.13
CA ALA A 109 -0.08 -19.75 3.13
C ALA A 109 0.21 -19.05 1.80
N ILE A 110 1.43 -19.21 1.27
CA ILE A 110 1.85 -18.65 -0.03
C ILE A 110 1.00 -19.23 -1.16
N GLU A 111 0.80 -20.54 -1.18
CA GLU A 111 0.00 -21.21 -2.19
C GLU A 111 -1.44 -20.73 -2.16
N TYR A 112 -2.00 -20.60 -0.96
CA TYR A 112 -3.34 -20.08 -0.76
C TYR A 112 -3.48 -18.66 -1.33
N ILE A 113 -2.62 -17.73 -0.90
CA ILE A 113 -2.67 -16.33 -1.34
C ILE A 113 -2.41 -16.22 -2.85
N SER A 114 -1.50 -17.03 -3.39
CA SER A 114 -1.22 -17.07 -4.84
C SER A 114 -2.42 -17.56 -5.66
N ASN A 115 -3.29 -18.41 -5.09
CA ASN A 115 -4.51 -18.89 -5.74
C ASN A 115 -5.69 -17.91 -5.60
N HIS A 116 -5.57 -16.91 -4.72
CA HIS A 116 -6.56 -15.86 -4.48
C HIS A 116 -6.04 -14.49 -4.93
N PRO A 117 -6.03 -14.18 -6.25
CA PRO A 117 -5.40 -12.98 -6.82
C PRO A 117 -6.10 -11.65 -6.51
N MET A 118 -7.02 -11.59 -5.52
CA MET A 118 -7.66 -10.35 -5.08
C MET A 118 -6.81 -9.54 -4.08
N ALA A 119 -5.54 -9.92 -3.89
CA ALA A 119 -4.57 -9.12 -3.15
C ALA A 119 -4.32 -7.77 -3.84
N SER A 120 -4.99 -6.72 -3.35
CA SER A 120 -4.94 -5.34 -3.89
C SER A 120 -4.43 -4.33 -2.86
#